data_AF-A0A7W1V4N5-F1
#
_entry.id   AF-A0A7W1V4N5-F1
#
_cell.length_a   1.000
_cell.length_b   1.000
_cell.length_c   1.000
_cell.angle_alpha   90.00
_cell.angle_beta   90.00
_cell.angle_gamma   90.00
#
_symmetry.space_group_name_H-M   'P 1'
#
loop_
_entity.id
_entity.type
_entity.pdbx_description
1 polymer ?
#
loop_
_entity_poly.entity_id
_entity_poly.type
_entity_poly.pdbx_seq_one_letter_code
_entity_poly.pdbx_strand_id
1 'polypeptide(L)'
;MSDSQPGYRNQGRARTLMRLVGVIAMAAALTMIVLAVADFFSAFSSDEFGAQPTKFWLFLLALPFFLVGAFCLNAGFLGAGARYAAGEVAPTARTTMGYLGLGAEVATCPQCGADTGPDAKFCDDCGSPLSKTCPSCAADNEGDARFCAGCGVGLT
;
A
#
# COMPACT_ATOMS: atom_id res chain seq x y z
N MET A 1 16.98 1.46 16.73
CA MET A 1 16.44 2.10 15.51
C MET A 1 15.24 2.95 15.93
N SER A 2 15.44 4.26 16.10
CA SER A 2 14.35 5.19 16.40
C SER A 2 13.62 5.53 15.10
N ASP A 3 12.38 5.06 14.95
CA ASP A 3 11.48 5.37 13.83
C ASP A 3 11.10 6.86 13.83
N SER A 4 12.00 7.72 13.36
CA SER A 4 11.61 9.04 12.89
C SER A 4 10.91 8.86 11.55
N GLN A 5 9.59 8.61 11.58
CA GLN A 5 8.74 8.67 10.39
C GLN A 5 9.02 10.02 9.68
N PRO A 6 9.56 10.04 8.44
CA PRO A 6 9.81 11.28 7.73
C PRO A 6 8.47 11.90 7.34
N GLY A 7 7.95 12.79 8.19
CA GLY A 7 6.62 13.36 8.02
C GLY A 7 6.54 14.83 8.39
N TYR A 8 6.13 15.68 7.43
CA TYR A 8 5.91 17.11 7.64
C TYR A 8 4.93 17.39 8.80
N ARG A 9 5.18 18.46 9.58
CA ARG A 9 4.45 18.84 10.83
C ARG A 9 2.91 18.86 10.75
N ASN A 10 2.31 18.94 9.56
CA ASN A 10 0.86 19.08 9.35
C ASN A 10 0.19 17.98 8.50
N GLN A 11 0.84 16.83 8.29
CA GLN A 11 0.30 15.76 7.42
C GLN A 11 -1.08 15.22 7.83
N GLY A 12 -1.41 15.24 9.13
CA GLY A 12 -2.73 14.82 9.62
C GLY A 12 -3.83 15.80 9.20
N ARG A 13 -3.62 17.10 9.44
CA ARG A 13 -4.56 18.18 9.09
C ARG A 13 -4.82 18.25 7.58
N ALA A 14 -3.77 18.11 6.76
CA ALA A 14 -3.90 18.14 5.31
C ALA A 14 -4.76 16.97 4.77
N ARG A 15 -4.57 15.75 5.30
CA ARG A 15 -5.39 14.59 4.92
C ARG A 15 -6.84 14.73 5.38
N THR A 16 -7.07 15.18 6.62
CA THR A 16 -8.42 15.41 7.12
C THR A 16 -9.13 16.52 6.33
N LEU A 17 -8.42 17.58 5.95
CA LEU A 17 -8.95 18.65 5.10
C LEU A 17 -9.34 18.11 3.72
N MET A 18 -8.48 17.33 3.05
CA MET A 18 -8.80 16.73 1.75
C MET A 18 -10.02 15.81 1.82
N ARG A 19 -10.16 15.03 2.90
CA ARG A 19 -11.36 14.20 3.12
C ARG A 19 -12.61 15.05 3.30
N LEU A 20 -12.53 16.07 4.15
CA LEU A 20 -13.66 16.96 4.43
C LEU A 20 -14.11 17.69 3.16
N VAL A 21 -13.18 18.31 2.43
CA VAL A 21 -13.44 18.99 1.15
C VAL A 21 -14.01 18.01 0.13
N GLY A 22 -13.45 16.79 0.05
CA GLY A 22 -13.94 15.75 -0.83
C GLY A 22 -15.38 15.33 -0.54
N VAL A 23 -15.74 15.11 0.74
CA VAL A 23 -17.11 14.77 1.16
C VAL A 23 -18.08 15.93 0.86
N ILE A 24 -17.68 17.17 1.14
CA ILE A 24 -18.52 18.35 0.85
C ILE A 24 -18.76 18.48 -0.66
N ALA A 25 -17.72 18.31 -1.48
CA ALA A 25 -17.83 18.34 -2.94
C ALA A 25 -18.72 17.21 -3.48
N MET A 26 -18.60 15.99 -2.91
CA MET A 26 -19.49 14.86 -3.24
C MET A 26 -20.95 15.13 -2.89
N ALA A 27 -21.21 15.68 -1.70
CA ALA A 27 -22.56 16.02 -1.29
C ALA A 27 -23.15 17.11 -2.21
N ALA A 28 -22.37 18.15 -2.54
CA ALA A 28 -22.79 19.17 -3.48
C ALA A 28 -23.10 18.58 -4.87
N ALA A 29 -22.21 17.75 -5.43
CA ALA A 29 -22.45 17.06 -6.70
C ALA A 29 -23.72 16.20 -6.67
N LEU A 30 -23.91 15.42 -5.60
CA LEU A 30 -25.09 14.57 -5.43
C LEU A 30 -26.38 15.40 -5.39
N THR A 31 -26.41 16.49 -4.62
CA THR A 31 -27.57 17.38 -4.57
C THR A 31 -27.90 17.99 -5.92
N MET A 32 -26.90 18.42 -6.70
CA MET A 32 -27.11 18.94 -8.06
C MET A 32 -27.67 17.89 -9.01
N ILE A 33 -27.13 16.66 -8.96
CA ILE A 33 -27.64 15.53 -9.76
C ILE A 33 -29.09 15.23 -9.40
N VAL A 34 -29.44 15.16 -8.11
CA VAL A 34 -30.81 14.90 -7.66
C VAL A 34 -31.77 15.97 -8.16
N LEU A 35 -31.40 17.26 -8.07
CA LEU A 35 -32.23 18.36 -8.58
C LEU A 35 -32.40 18.29 -10.11
N ALA A 36 -31.35 17.94 -10.85
CA ALA A 36 -31.39 17.79 -12.30
C ALA A 36 -32.27 16.61 -12.73
N VAL A 37 -32.17 15.49 -12.01
CA VAL A 37 -32.99 14.29 -12.23
C VAL A 37 -34.45 14.57 -11.90
N ALA A 38 -34.75 15.22 -10.77
CA ALA A 38 -36.11 15.58 -10.40
C ALA A 38 -36.77 16.51 -11.43
N ASP A 39 -36.03 17.51 -11.94
CA ASP A 39 -36.51 18.41 -13.00
C ASP A 39 -36.81 17.64 -14.29
N PHE A 40 -35.91 16.72 -14.68
CA PHE A 40 -36.09 15.85 -15.84
C PHE A 40 -37.37 15.02 -15.74
N PHE A 41 -37.57 14.33 -14.62
CA PHE A 41 -38.78 13.53 -14.42
C PHE A 41 -40.04 14.39 -14.34
N SER A 42 -39.97 15.58 -13.73
CA SER A 42 -41.11 16.49 -13.66
C SER A 42 -41.58 16.95 -15.05
N ALA A 43 -40.62 17.29 -15.93
CA ALA A 43 -40.90 17.69 -17.32
C ALA A 43 -41.42 16.51 -18.16
N PHE A 44 -41.03 15.27 -17.85
CA PHE A 44 -41.52 14.09 -18.54
C PHE A 44 -42.92 13.67 -18.09
N SER A 45 -43.30 13.99 -16.84
CA SER A 45 -44.61 13.66 -16.26
C SER A 45 -45.70 14.69 -16.50
N SER A 46 -45.35 15.87 -17.04
CA SER A 46 -46.32 16.95 -17.26
C SER A 46 -47.17 16.68 -18.50
N ASP A 47 -48.48 16.92 -18.38
CA ASP A 47 -49.43 16.83 -19.50
C ASP A 47 -49.28 17.99 -20.51
N GLU A 48 -48.40 18.97 -20.23
CA GLU A 48 -48.10 20.08 -21.13
C GLU A 48 -47.25 19.65 -22.32
N PHE A 49 -47.81 19.83 -23.51
CA PHE A 49 -47.14 19.52 -24.78
C PHE A 49 -45.90 20.40 -24.95
N GLY A 50 -44.71 19.79 -24.91
CA GLY A 50 -43.43 20.46 -25.13
C GLY A 50 -42.70 20.93 -23.87
N ALA A 51 -43.12 20.48 -22.68
CA ALA A 51 -42.35 20.71 -21.46
C ALA A 51 -40.92 20.16 -21.62
N GLN A 52 -39.93 21.04 -21.39
CA GLN A 52 -38.51 20.72 -21.52
C GLN A 52 -37.81 20.89 -20.16
N PRO A 53 -36.85 20.02 -19.81
CA PRO A 53 -36.11 20.15 -18.56
C PRO A 53 -35.21 21.39 -18.62
N THR A 54 -35.40 22.29 -17.65
CA THR A 54 -34.67 23.57 -17.59
C THR A 54 -33.34 23.43 -16.87
N LYS A 55 -33.21 22.43 -15.98
CA LYS A 55 -32.02 22.23 -15.15
C LYS A 55 -31.00 21.26 -15.73
N PHE A 56 -31.09 20.94 -17.01
CA PHE A 56 -30.18 19.99 -17.65
C PHE A 56 -28.70 20.38 -17.51
N TRP A 57 -28.38 21.68 -17.53
CA TRP A 57 -27.00 22.18 -17.36
C TRP A 57 -26.39 21.86 -15.99
N LEU A 58 -27.20 21.55 -14.95
CA LEU A 58 -26.69 21.10 -13.65
C LEU A 58 -25.90 19.79 -13.75
N PHE A 59 -26.17 18.92 -14.72
CA PHE A 59 -25.35 17.73 -14.94
C PHE A 59 -23.91 18.09 -15.37
N LEU A 60 -23.77 19.10 -16.23
CA LEU A 60 -22.45 19.60 -16.66
C LEU A 60 -21.70 20.26 -15.50
N LEU A 61 -22.38 20.96 -14.61
CA LEU A 61 -21.78 21.55 -13.41
C LEU A 61 -21.46 20.50 -12.33
N ALA A 62 -22.24 19.43 -12.23
CA ALA A 62 -22.03 18.37 -11.25
C ALA A 62 -20.79 17.51 -11.56
N LEU A 63 -20.48 17.27 -12.84
CA LEU A 63 -19.33 16.47 -13.26
C LEU A 63 -17.97 16.97 -12.69
N PRO A 64 -17.58 18.25 -12.85
CA PRO A 64 -16.32 18.74 -12.28
C PRO A 64 -16.31 18.70 -10.76
N PHE A 65 -17.44 18.97 -10.08
CA PHE A 65 -17.54 18.82 -8.63
C PHE A 65 -17.35 17.37 -8.19
N PHE A 66 -17.92 16.42 -8.96
CA PHE A 66 -17.74 15.00 -8.71
C PHE A 66 -16.27 14.59 -8.89
N LEU A 67 -15.63 14.99 -9.99
CA LEU A 67 -14.22 14.67 -10.25
C LEU A 67 -13.29 15.24 -9.18
N VAL A 68 -13.49 16.50 -8.78
CA VAL A 68 -12.72 17.13 -7.71
C VAL A 68 -12.93 16.40 -6.37
N GLY A 69 -14.18 16.09 -6.03
CA GLY A 69 -14.48 15.36 -4.79
C GLY A 69 -13.85 13.97 -4.77
N ALA A 70 -13.93 13.22 -5.87
CA ALA A 70 -13.37 11.88 -6.00
C ALA A 70 -11.83 11.91 -5.92
N PHE A 71 -11.21 12.90 -6.56
CA PHE A 71 -9.76 13.10 -6.48
C PHE A 71 -9.32 13.43 -5.05
N CYS A 72 -9.98 14.38 -4.38
CA CYS A 72 -9.66 14.76 -3.00
C CYS A 72 -9.84 13.60 -2.02
N LEU A 73 -10.91 12.80 -2.17
CA LEU A 73 -11.12 11.61 -1.35
C LEU A 73 -10.02 10.58 -1.57
N ASN A 74 -9.70 10.25 -2.84
CA ASN A 74 -8.62 9.33 -3.16
C ASN A 74 -7.29 9.80 -2.55
N ALA A 75 -6.90 11.07 -2.75
CA ALA A 75 -5.69 11.63 -2.16
C ALA A 75 -5.69 11.60 -0.62
N GLY A 76 -6.84 11.88 0.01
CA GLY A 76 -6.99 11.84 1.47
C GLY A 76 -6.89 10.43 2.07
N PHE A 77 -7.25 9.39 1.31
CA PHE A 77 -7.24 7.99 1.76
C PHE A 77 -6.08 7.15 1.21
N LEU A 78 -5.37 7.61 0.17
CA LEU A 78 -4.28 6.87 -0.48
C LEU A 78 -3.21 6.42 0.50
N GLY A 79 -2.85 7.26 1.48
CA GLY A 79 -1.87 6.90 2.51
C GLY A 79 -2.33 5.79 3.47
N ALA A 80 -3.65 5.62 3.68
CA ALA A 80 -4.18 4.49 4.45
C ALA A 80 -4.15 3.20 3.61
N GLY A 81 -4.57 3.29 2.34
CA GLY A 81 -4.50 2.18 1.40
C GLY A 81 -3.08 1.68 1.15
N ALA A 82 -2.11 2.59 0.98
CA ALA A 82 -0.71 2.26 0.77
C ALA A 82 -0.08 1.49 1.94
N ARG A 83 -0.47 1.81 3.19
CA ARG A 83 0.00 1.08 4.37
C ARG A 83 -0.57 -0.33 4.46
N TYR A 84 -1.85 -0.48 4.15
CA TYR A 84 -2.50 -1.80 4.09
C TYR A 84 -1.88 -2.66 2.99
N ALA A 85 -1.73 -2.09 1.78
CA ALA A 85 -1.05 -2.73 0.68
C ALA A 85 0.39 -3.14 1.08
N ALA A 86 1.17 -2.25 1.68
CA ALA A 86 2.52 -2.59 2.13
C ALA A 86 2.54 -3.77 3.13
N GLY A 87 1.53 -3.94 3.98
CA GLY A 87 1.47 -5.09 4.90
C GLY A 87 1.16 -6.43 4.20
N GLU A 88 0.28 -6.41 3.21
CA GLU A 88 -0.20 -7.64 2.56
C GLU A 88 0.53 -8.00 1.26
N VAL A 89 0.87 -7.01 0.42
CA VAL A 89 1.50 -7.25 -0.88
C VAL A 89 3.04 -7.24 -0.83
N ALA A 90 3.67 -6.58 0.14
CA ALA A 90 5.13 -6.61 0.24
C ALA A 90 5.71 -8.03 0.46
N PRO A 91 5.14 -8.91 1.32
CA PRO A 91 5.69 -10.26 1.52
C PRO A 91 5.52 -11.15 0.28
N THR A 92 4.45 -10.98 -0.50
CA THR A 92 4.27 -11.70 -1.78
C THR A 92 5.18 -11.15 -2.86
N ALA A 93 5.30 -9.81 -2.95
CA ALA A 93 6.20 -9.17 -3.90
C ALA A 93 7.65 -9.61 -3.71
N ARG A 94 8.16 -9.69 -2.47
CA ARG A 94 9.53 -10.19 -2.23
C ARG A 94 9.70 -11.65 -2.65
N THR A 95 8.69 -12.50 -2.46
CA THR A 95 8.75 -13.90 -2.87
C THR A 95 8.76 -14.04 -4.38
N THR A 96 7.91 -13.30 -5.09
CA THR A 96 7.92 -13.25 -6.56
C THR A 96 9.24 -12.71 -7.09
N MET A 97 9.78 -11.66 -6.47
CA MET A 97 11.10 -11.14 -6.82
C MET A 97 12.20 -12.18 -6.59
N GLY A 98 12.16 -12.93 -5.49
CA GLY A 98 13.06 -14.06 -5.22
C GLY A 98 13.00 -15.14 -6.31
N TYR A 99 11.80 -15.53 -6.75
CA TYR A 99 11.65 -16.50 -7.86
C TYR A 99 12.19 -16.01 -9.21
N LEU A 100 12.14 -14.70 -9.44
CA LEU A 100 12.71 -14.07 -10.63
C LEU A 100 14.23 -13.82 -10.50
N GLY A 101 14.84 -14.21 -9.37
CA GLY A 101 16.25 -13.93 -9.07
C GLY A 101 16.54 -12.45 -8.78
N LEU A 102 15.50 -11.63 -8.63
CA LEU A 102 15.59 -10.19 -8.36
C LEU A 102 15.68 -9.97 -6.84
N GLY A 103 16.81 -10.30 -6.23
CA GLY A 103 17.04 -10.07 -4.79
C GLY A 103 17.28 -11.32 -3.95
N ALA A 104 17.62 -12.45 -4.58
CA ALA A 104 18.34 -13.51 -3.89
C ALA A 104 19.79 -13.02 -3.67
N GLU A 105 20.13 -12.73 -2.43
CA GLU A 105 21.51 -12.49 -2.03
C GLU A 105 22.26 -13.82 -2.25
N VAL A 106 23.08 -13.89 -3.29
CA VAL A 106 24.02 -15.01 -3.45
C VAL A 106 25.02 -14.85 -2.31
N ALA A 107 24.83 -15.62 -1.25
CA ALA A 107 25.76 -15.68 -0.14
C ALA A 107 26.96 -16.53 -0.57
N THR A 108 28.15 -16.20 -0.10
CA THR A 108 29.36 -16.98 -0.39
C THR A 108 29.67 -17.88 0.80
N CYS A 109 29.98 -19.15 0.54
CA CYS A 109 30.38 -20.08 1.59
C CYS A 109 31.66 -19.57 2.28
N PRO A 110 31.65 -19.37 3.61
CA PRO A 110 32.81 -18.86 4.34
C PRO A 110 33.98 -19.87 4.41
N GLN A 111 33.71 -21.15 4.10
CA GLN A 111 34.72 -22.20 4.14
C GLN A 111 35.45 -22.36 2.79
N CYS A 112 34.71 -22.49 1.69
CA CYS A 112 35.29 -22.78 0.37
C CYS A 112 35.19 -21.64 -0.65
N GLY A 113 34.39 -20.60 -0.38
CA GLY A 113 34.21 -19.48 -1.30
C GLY A 113 33.20 -19.72 -2.43
N ALA A 114 32.48 -20.86 -2.43
CA ALA A 114 31.46 -21.15 -3.44
C ALA A 114 30.19 -20.31 -3.24
N ASP A 115 29.49 -20.02 -4.33
CA ASP A 115 28.18 -19.36 -4.30
C ASP A 115 27.12 -20.30 -3.71
N THR A 116 26.30 -19.76 -2.81
CA THR A 116 25.25 -20.51 -2.11
C THR A 116 23.90 -19.84 -2.33
N GLY A 117 22.87 -20.67 -2.53
CA GLY A 117 21.50 -20.19 -2.69
C GLY A 117 20.98 -19.54 -1.40
N PRO A 118 20.02 -18.60 -1.49
CA PRO A 118 19.53 -17.83 -0.34
C PRO A 118 18.88 -18.69 0.77
N ASP A 119 18.44 -19.91 0.43
CA ASP A 119 17.79 -20.85 1.36
C ASP A 119 18.62 -22.12 1.62
N ALA A 120 19.89 -22.15 1.22
CA ALA A 120 20.75 -23.33 1.37
C ALA A 120 21.16 -23.55 2.84
N LYS A 121 20.87 -24.73 3.40
CA LYS A 121 21.28 -25.09 4.78
C LYS A 121 22.71 -25.60 4.88
N PHE A 122 23.19 -26.20 3.79
CA PHE A 122 24.54 -26.72 3.62
C PHE A 122 25.09 -26.24 2.29
N CYS A 123 26.40 -26.10 2.18
CA CYS A 123 27.06 -25.79 0.91
C CYS A 123 27.07 -27.03 0.00
N ASP A 124 26.60 -26.88 -1.25
CA ASP A 124 26.56 -27.98 -2.22
C ASP A 124 27.96 -28.45 -2.67
N ASP A 125 28.97 -27.59 -2.56
CA ASP A 125 30.35 -27.90 -2.98
C ASP A 125 31.20 -28.54 -1.88
N CYS A 126 31.12 -28.03 -0.64
CA CYS A 126 31.97 -28.49 0.47
C CYS A 126 31.22 -29.19 1.61
N GLY A 127 29.88 -29.15 1.62
CA GLY A 127 29.05 -29.75 2.66
C GLY A 127 29.04 -29.01 4.00
N SER A 128 29.72 -27.86 4.12
CA SER A 128 29.73 -27.09 5.38
C SER A 128 28.34 -26.51 5.69
N PRO A 129 27.91 -26.50 6.97
CA PRO A 129 26.64 -25.90 7.36
C PRO A 129 26.69 -24.38 7.21
N LEU A 130 25.70 -23.81 6.52
CA LEU A 130 25.59 -22.36 6.28
C LEU A 130 24.74 -21.65 7.34
N SER A 131 24.12 -22.41 8.24
CA SER A 131 23.37 -21.89 9.39
C SER A 131 23.67 -22.69 10.65
N LYS A 132 23.59 -22.03 11.81
CA LYS A 132 23.76 -22.61 13.15
C LYS A 132 22.58 -22.22 14.03
N THR A 133 21.94 -23.20 14.65
CA THR A 133 20.90 -22.96 15.66
C THR A 133 21.54 -22.75 17.03
N CYS A 134 21.20 -21.65 17.70
CA CYS A 134 21.71 -21.35 19.03
C CYS A 134 21.17 -22.34 20.07
N PRO A 135 22.01 -23.03 20.85
CA PRO A 135 21.55 -23.98 21.87
C PRO A 135 20.83 -23.30 23.05
N SER A 136 21.05 -22.00 23.28
CA SER A 136 20.46 -21.27 24.41
C SER A 136 19.08 -20.67 24.13
N CYS A 137 18.79 -20.26 22.88
CA CYS A 137 17.54 -19.58 22.54
C CYS A 137 16.86 -20.09 21.27
N ALA A 138 17.43 -21.11 20.62
CA ALA A 138 16.95 -21.71 19.37
C ALA A 138 16.86 -20.74 18.17
N ALA A 139 17.45 -19.55 18.25
CA ALA A 139 17.54 -18.64 17.11
C ALA A 139 18.50 -19.20 16.05
N ASP A 140 18.14 -19.06 14.78
CA ASP A 140 19.03 -19.37 13.65
C ASP A 140 20.04 -18.23 13.44
N ASN A 141 21.28 -18.61 13.14
CA ASN A 141 22.41 -17.70 12.93
C ASN A 141 23.18 -18.13 11.68
N GLU A 142 23.94 -17.21 11.09
CA GLU A 142 24.82 -17.48 9.96
C GLU A 142 25.90 -18.52 10.32
N GLY A 143 26.36 -19.29 9.34
CA GLY A 143 27.29 -20.40 9.55
C GLY A 143 28.63 -19.99 10.19
N ASP A 144 29.09 -18.78 9.93
CA ASP A 144 30.32 -18.19 10.48
C ASP A 144 30.07 -17.29 11.71
N ALA A 145 28.82 -17.15 12.15
CA ALA A 145 28.48 -16.34 13.32
C ALA A 145 29.21 -16.87 14.58
N ARG A 146 29.98 -16.00 15.21
CA ARG A 146 30.69 -16.26 16.48
C ARG A 146 29.81 -16.01 17.71
N PHE A 147 28.77 -15.20 17.56
CA PHE A 147 27.83 -14.84 18.61
C PHE A 147 26.40 -14.92 18.07
N CYS A 148 25.45 -15.27 18.94
CA CYS A 148 24.05 -15.38 18.55
C CYS A 148 23.41 -14.00 18.33
N ALA A 149 22.74 -13.81 17.19
CA ALA A 149 22.03 -12.57 16.87
C ALA A 149 20.79 -12.33 17.76
N GLY A 150 20.23 -13.38 18.35
CA GLY A 150 19.07 -13.29 19.25
C GLY A 150 19.42 -12.98 20.70
N CYS A 151 20.40 -13.69 21.28
CA CYS A 151 20.73 -13.59 22.71
C CYS A 151 22.17 -13.19 23.04
N GLY A 152 23.06 -13.09 22.04
CA GLY A 152 24.45 -12.67 22.22
C GLY A 152 25.42 -13.72 22.77
N VAL A 153 24.97 -14.94 23.08
CA VAL A 153 25.85 -16.02 23.55
C VAL A 153 26.84 -16.44 22.47
N GLY A 154 28.06 -16.83 22.87
CA GLY A 154 29.06 -17.38 21.96
C GLY A 154 28.58 -18.68 21.31
N LEU A 155 28.75 -18.77 19.99
CA LEU A 155 28.47 -19.97 19.20
C LEU A 155 29.80 -20.67 18.90
N THR A 156 29.93 -21.92 19.34
CA THR A 156 31.09 -22.79 19.06
C THR A 156 30.81 -23.68 17.86
#